data_AF-A0A7J2GYS1-F1
#
_entry.id   AF-A0A7J2GYS1-F1
#
_cell.length_a   1.000
_cell.length_b   1.000
_cell.length_c   1.000
_cell.angle_alpha   90.00
_cell.angle_beta   90.00
_cell.angle_gamma   90.00
#
_symmetry.space_group_name_H-M   'P 1'
#
loop_
_entity.id
_entity.type
_entity.pdbx_description
1 polymer ?
#
loop_
_entity_poly.entity_id
_entity_poly.type
_entity_poly.pdbx_seq_one_letter_code
_entity_poly.pdbx_strand_id
1 'polypeptide(L)'
;MEKTRTKIVALTLMMLVVASYAWIKSLQTKPLAWYEVGPCSQGEKGPWEHLVSYDELEKTLTVRVWVNCCSDEVLVEREGSNYTIYEKDYDGLICRCMCPREVRIFNVTEPYKLTFVDKDGVVSVLSK
;
A
#
# COMPACT_ATOMS: atom_id res chain seq x y z
N MET A 1 -35.27 43.19 -1.72
CA MET A 1 -34.15 42.74 -0.86
C MET A 1 -34.18 41.24 -0.55
N GLU A 2 -35.36 40.61 -0.50
CA GLU A 2 -35.50 39.18 -0.13
C GLU A 2 -34.92 38.22 -1.18
N LYS A 3 -35.20 38.43 -2.47
CA LYS A 3 -34.74 37.60 -3.59
C LYS A 3 -33.21 37.53 -3.75
N THR A 4 -32.49 38.56 -3.31
CA THR A 4 -31.02 38.61 -3.35
C THR A 4 -30.41 37.83 -2.20
N ARG A 5 -31.05 37.85 -1.01
CA ARG A 5 -30.61 37.06 0.15
C ARG A 5 -30.77 35.56 -0.09
N THR A 6 -31.87 35.14 -0.71
CA THR A 6 -32.09 33.71 -1.02
C THR A 6 -31.03 33.15 -1.98
N LYS A 7 -30.60 33.94 -2.98
CA LYS A 7 -29.55 33.54 -3.92
C LYS A 7 -28.18 33.41 -3.25
N ILE A 8 -27.83 34.33 -2.36
CA ILE A 8 -26.56 34.29 -1.63
C ILE A 8 -26.51 33.05 -0.74
N VAL A 9 -27.58 32.78 0.02
CA VAL A 9 -27.68 31.60 0.89
C VAL A 9 -27.54 30.30 0.09
N ALA A 10 -28.21 30.20 -1.05
CA ALA A 10 -28.12 29.03 -1.93
C ALA A 10 -26.71 28.83 -2.49
N LEU A 11 -26.03 29.90 -2.91
CA LEU A 11 -24.64 29.85 -3.39
C LEU A 11 -23.66 29.40 -2.30
N THR A 12 -23.81 29.94 -1.08
CA THR A 12 -22.95 29.52 0.05
C THR A 12 -23.18 28.07 0.44
N LEU A 13 -24.43 27.59 0.44
CA LEU A 13 -24.75 26.19 0.69
C LEU A 13 -24.16 25.29 -0.40
N MET A 14 -24.28 25.68 -1.67
CA MET A 14 -23.73 24.91 -2.78
C MET A 14 -22.19 24.81 -2.69
N MET A 15 -21.51 25.90 -2.34
CA MET A 15 -20.06 25.92 -2.15
C MET A 15 -19.62 25.04 -0.97
N LEU A 16 -20.35 25.05 0.15
CA LEU A 16 -20.07 24.17 1.29
C LEU A 16 -20.26 22.70 0.93
N VAL A 17 -21.30 22.36 0.17
CA VAL A 17 -21.52 21.00 -0.32
C VAL A 17 -20.37 20.56 -1.22
N VAL A 18 -19.95 21.38 -2.19
CA VAL A 18 -18.83 21.06 -3.08
C VAL A 18 -17.52 20.91 -2.31
N ALA A 19 -17.23 21.80 -1.35
CA ALA A 19 -16.04 21.72 -0.51
C ALA A 19 -16.05 20.43 0.33
N SER A 20 -17.16 20.10 0.98
CA SER A 20 -17.29 18.87 1.76
C SER A 20 -17.09 17.62 0.91
N TYR A 21 -17.59 17.60 -0.33
CA TYR A 21 -17.43 16.46 -1.24
C TYR A 21 -15.98 16.28 -1.69
N ALA A 22 -15.26 17.39 -1.93
CA ALA A 22 -13.83 17.36 -2.25
C ALA A 22 -12.99 16.85 -1.06
N TRP A 23 -13.31 17.30 0.16
CA TRP A 23 -12.68 16.81 1.38
C TRP A 23 -12.93 15.31 1.61
N ILE A 24 -14.16 14.83 1.41
CA ILE A 24 -14.49 13.40 1.56
C ILE A 24 -13.70 12.53 0.58
N LYS A 25 -13.53 12.96 -0.68
CA LYS A 25 -12.67 12.23 -1.64
C LYS A 25 -11.20 12.20 -1.22
N SER A 26 -10.70 13.27 -0.61
CA SER A 26 -9.33 13.31 -0.08
C SER A 26 -9.12 12.38 1.12
N LEU A 27 -10.20 11.98 1.82
CA LEU A 27 -10.17 11.06 2.95
C LEU A 27 -10.37 9.59 2.55
N GLN A 28 -10.44 9.25 1.25
CA GLN A 28 -10.39 7.85 0.84
C GLN A 28 -9.02 7.27 1.19
N THR A 29 -8.95 6.65 2.38
CA THR A 29 -7.90 5.70 2.75
C THR A 29 -7.79 4.68 1.63
N LYS A 30 -6.59 4.55 1.04
CA LYS A 30 -6.35 3.56 -0.01
C LYS A 30 -6.79 2.18 0.49
N PRO A 31 -7.53 1.40 -0.31
CA PRO A 31 -8.01 0.12 0.16
C PRO A 31 -6.81 -0.81 0.43
N LEU A 32 -6.77 -1.37 1.63
CA LEU A 32 -5.82 -2.42 2.00
C LEU A 32 -6.08 -3.65 1.12
N ALA A 33 -5.01 -4.26 0.61
CA ALA A 33 -5.13 -5.55 -0.05
C ALA A 33 -5.51 -6.63 0.98
N TRP A 34 -5.98 -7.79 0.52
CA TRP A 34 -6.08 -8.97 1.37
C TRP A 34 -4.73 -9.67 1.28
N TYR A 35 -3.99 -9.73 2.37
CA TYR A 35 -2.64 -10.29 2.39
C TYR A 35 -2.28 -10.94 3.71
N GLU A 36 -1.28 -11.80 3.66
CA GLU A 36 -0.61 -12.39 4.80
C GLU A 36 0.90 -12.10 4.74
N VAL A 37 1.49 -11.87 5.90
CA VAL A 37 2.94 -11.66 6.04
C VAL A 37 3.51 -12.80 6.89
N GLY A 38 4.39 -13.58 6.29
CA GLY A 38 5.14 -14.63 6.96
C GLY A 38 6.18 -14.08 7.93
N PRO A 39 6.73 -14.95 8.81
CA PRO A 39 7.74 -14.54 9.77
C PRO A 39 9.04 -14.09 9.08
N CYS A 40 9.82 -13.31 9.82
CA CYS A 40 11.22 -13.03 9.49
C CYS A 40 12.00 -14.35 9.57
N SER A 41 12.28 -14.95 8.42
CA SER A 41 12.94 -16.26 8.36
C SER A 41 14.46 -16.11 8.42
N GLN A 42 15.16 -17.03 9.10
CA GLN A 42 16.61 -17.17 8.96
C GLN A 42 16.91 -17.79 7.59
N GLY A 43 16.89 -16.95 6.56
CA GLY A 43 17.33 -17.34 5.23
C GLY A 43 18.84 -17.18 5.10
N GLU A 44 19.48 -18.10 4.40
CA GLU A 44 20.80 -17.83 3.83
C GLU A 44 20.70 -16.58 2.92
N LYS A 45 21.75 -15.74 2.92
CA LYS A 45 21.90 -14.65 1.95
C LYS A 45 22.00 -15.24 0.54
N GLY A 46 20.87 -15.61 -0.04
CA GLY A 46 20.73 -15.76 -1.47
C GLY A 46 20.96 -14.41 -2.16
N PRO A 47 20.98 -14.37 -3.50
CA PRO A 47 20.98 -13.10 -4.20
C PRO A 47 19.83 -12.24 -3.65
N TRP A 48 20.11 -10.97 -3.37
CA TRP A 48 19.19 -9.96 -2.80
C TRP A 48 18.01 -9.63 -3.73
N GLU A 49 17.67 -10.55 -4.62
CA GLU A 49 16.61 -10.43 -5.58
C GLU A 49 15.28 -10.78 -4.92
N HIS A 50 14.31 -9.90 -5.11
CA HIS A 50 12.94 -10.16 -4.75
C HIS A 50 12.41 -11.30 -5.61
N LEU A 51 11.88 -12.34 -4.97
CA LEU A 51 11.22 -13.42 -5.69
C LEU A 51 9.74 -13.10 -5.80
N VAL A 52 9.21 -13.04 -7.02
CA VAL A 52 7.79 -12.85 -7.29
C VAL A 52 7.27 -14.12 -7.98
N SER A 53 6.20 -14.69 -7.45
CA SER A 53 5.52 -15.85 -8.02
C SER A 53 4.01 -15.62 -7.98
N TYR A 54 3.32 -15.94 -9.07
CA TYR A 54 1.87 -15.81 -9.18
C TYR A 54 1.24 -17.17 -9.43
N ASP A 55 0.29 -17.54 -8.58
CA ASP A 55 -0.55 -18.72 -8.74
C ASP A 55 -1.85 -18.32 -9.44
N GLU A 56 -2.03 -18.79 -10.68
CA GLU A 56 -3.20 -18.45 -11.49
C GLU A 56 -4.50 -19.11 -10.99
N LEU A 57 -4.41 -20.28 -10.34
CA LEU A 57 -5.58 -21.02 -9.85
C LEU A 57 -6.10 -20.39 -8.56
N GLU A 58 -5.18 -20.08 -7.63
CA GLU A 58 -5.52 -19.45 -6.35
C GLU A 58 -5.68 -17.93 -6.46
N LYS A 59 -5.26 -17.33 -7.58
CA LYS A 59 -5.18 -15.87 -7.76
C LYS A 59 -4.35 -15.22 -6.64
N THR A 60 -3.23 -15.86 -6.30
CA THR A 60 -2.36 -15.48 -5.18
C THR A 60 -1.00 -15.04 -5.70
N LEU A 61 -0.56 -13.85 -5.30
CA LEU A 61 0.77 -13.31 -5.58
C LEU A 61 1.66 -13.48 -4.35
N THR A 62 2.67 -14.33 -4.45
CA THR A 62 3.66 -14.56 -3.38
C THR A 62 4.93 -13.78 -3.69
N VAL A 63 5.34 -12.94 -2.74
CA VAL A 63 6.47 -12.02 -2.89
C VAL A 63 7.43 -12.23 -1.74
N ARG A 64 8.71 -12.45 -2.02
CA ARG A 64 9.76 -12.45 -1.00
C ARG A 64 10.46 -11.09 -1.01
N VAL A 65 10.31 -10.34 0.08
CA VAL A 65 10.96 -9.03 0.28
C VAL A 65 12.00 -9.11 1.38
N TRP A 66 13.12 -8.39 1.21
CA TRP A 66 14.13 -8.23 2.24
C TRP A 66 13.81 -6.98 3.06
N VAL A 67 13.59 -7.17 4.36
CA VAL A 67 13.27 -6.10 5.31
C VAL A 67 14.26 -6.13 6.46
N ASN A 68 14.37 -5.03 7.18
CA ASN A 68 15.07 -4.99 8.45
C ASN A 68 14.36 -5.92 9.45
N CYS A 69 15.13 -6.66 10.24
CA CYS A 69 14.53 -7.59 11.21
C CYS A 69 13.68 -6.89 12.27
N CYS A 70 13.99 -5.63 12.56
CA CYS A 70 13.34 -4.83 13.60
C CYS A 70 12.31 -3.86 13.06
N SER A 71 12.05 -3.88 11.74
CA SER A 71 10.90 -3.16 11.19
C SER A 71 9.61 -3.68 11.81
N ASP A 72 8.76 -2.74 12.21
CA ASP A 72 7.51 -3.02 12.90
C ASP A 72 6.55 -3.83 12.03
N GLU A 73 6.40 -3.42 10.78
CA GLU A 73 5.29 -3.90 9.96
C GLU A 73 5.63 -3.96 8.47
N VAL A 74 4.99 -4.91 7.78
CA VAL A 74 4.91 -4.94 6.33
C VAL A 74 3.44 -4.78 5.93
N LEU A 75 3.14 -3.71 5.20
CA LEU A 75 1.78 -3.36 4.76
C LEU A 75 1.63 -3.54 3.26
N VAL A 76 0.43 -3.90 2.80
CA VAL A 76 0.13 -3.95 1.37
C VAL A 76 -1.07 -3.07 1.04
N GLU A 77 -0.82 -2.01 0.29
CA GLU A 77 -1.87 -1.16 -0.27
C GLU A 77 -2.21 -1.60 -1.69
N ARG A 78 -3.48 -1.44 -2.08
CA ARG A 78 -3.96 -1.66 -3.43
C ARG A 78 -4.57 -0.38 -3.99
N GLU A 79 -4.23 -0.06 -5.23
CA GLU A 79 -4.87 0.99 -6.03
C GLU A 79 -5.17 0.44 -7.42
N GLY A 80 -6.41 -0.01 -7.63
CA GLY A 80 -6.80 -0.70 -8.87
C GLY A 80 -6.05 -2.02 -9.03
N SER A 81 -5.16 -2.10 -10.01
CA SER A 81 -4.27 -3.24 -10.25
C SER A 81 -2.82 -3.00 -9.81
N ASN A 82 -2.55 -1.88 -9.13
CA ASN A 82 -1.25 -1.59 -8.56
C ASN A 82 -1.24 -2.03 -7.08
N TYR A 83 -0.25 -2.83 -6.72
CA TYR A 83 -0.01 -3.32 -5.37
C TYR A 83 1.31 -2.73 -4.87
N THR A 84 1.29 -2.11 -3.70
CA THR A 84 2.49 -1.57 -3.07
C THR A 84 2.70 -2.21 -1.72
N ILE A 85 3.83 -2.91 -1.58
CA ILE A 85 4.31 -3.45 -0.31
C ILE A 85 5.16 -2.36 0.34
N TYR A 86 4.86 -2.00 1.57
CA TYR A 86 5.65 -1.06 2.36
C TYR A 86 6.27 -1.78 3.55
N GLU A 87 7.56 -1.59 3.73
CA GLU A 87 8.20 -1.76 5.03
C GLU A 87 7.95 -0.50 5.86
N LYS A 88 7.35 -0.66 7.05
CA LYS A 88 7.11 0.42 7.99
C LYS A 88 7.95 0.22 9.24
N ASP A 89 8.56 1.31 9.64
CA ASP A 89 9.30 1.48 10.88
C ASP A 89 8.73 2.75 11.54
N TYR A 90 8.10 2.58 12.70
CA TYR A 90 7.42 3.62 13.47
C TYR A 90 8.25 4.05 14.68
N ASP A 91 9.07 3.15 15.24
CA ASP A 91 9.89 3.41 16.42
C ASP A 91 11.33 3.84 16.09
N GLY A 92 11.76 3.67 14.84
CA GLY A 92 13.09 4.03 14.34
C GLY A 92 14.18 3.01 14.72
N LEU A 93 13.80 1.83 15.23
CA LEU A 93 14.74 0.79 15.64
C LEU A 93 15.25 0.02 14.42
N ILE A 94 16.36 0.50 13.88
CA ILE A 94 17.06 -0.17 12.78
C ILE A 94 18.07 -1.18 13.33
N CYS A 95 17.83 -2.45 13.07
CA CYS A 95 18.77 -3.52 13.42
C CYS A 95 19.81 -3.74 12.31
N ARG A 96 21.02 -4.19 12.70
CA ARG A 96 22.08 -4.57 11.75
C ARG A 96 21.84 -5.96 11.15
N CYS A 97 20.59 -6.30 10.86
CA CYS A 97 20.21 -7.53 10.18
C CYS A 97 19.06 -7.27 9.21
N MET A 98 19.09 -8.03 8.13
CA MET A 98 18.02 -8.09 7.14
C MET A 98 17.52 -9.53 7.12
N CYS A 99 16.22 -9.71 6.91
CA CYS A 99 15.64 -11.02 6.73
C CYS A 99 14.62 -11.01 5.59
N PRO A 100 14.46 -12.15 4.89
CA PRO A 100 13.40 -12.31 3.93
C PRO A 100 12.07 -12.54 4.68
N ARG A 101 11.05 -11.78 4.26
CA ARG A 101 9.64 -12.03 4.58
C ARG A 101 8.88 -12.40 3.33
N GLU A 102 8.01 -13.38 3.47
CA GLU A 102 7.07 -13.78 2.44
C GLU A 102 5.77 -12.99 2.63
N VAL A 103 5.31 -12.35 1.56
CA VAL A 103 4.06 -11.60 1.51
C VAL A 103 3.16 -12.28 0.48
N ARG A 104 2.04 -12.83 0.93
CA ARG A 104 1.04 -13.47 0.06
C ARG A 104 -0.12 -12.51 -0.10
N ILE A 105 -0.39 -12.08 -1.34
CA ILE A 105 -1.48 -11.16 -1.67
C ILE A 105 -2.55 -11.98 -2.41
N PHE A 106 -3.77 -11.96 -1.89
CA PHE A 106 -4.88 -12.77 -2.40
C PHE A 106 -5.77 -11.99 -3.36
N ASN A 107 -6.53 -12.71 -4.18
CA ASN A 107 -7.48 -12.16 -5.15
C ASN A 107 -6.82 -11.14 -6.10
N VAL A 108 -5.60 -11.44 -6.53
CA VAL A 108 -4.87 -10.64 -7.51
C VAL A 108 -5.36 -10.99 -8.91
N THR A 109 -5.65 -9.94 -9.69
CA THR A 109 -6.12 -10.08 -11.08
C THR A 109 -5.11 -9.46 -12.02
N GLU A 110 -4.70 -10.20 -13.04
CA GLU A 110 -3.83 -9.69 -14.10
C GLU A 110 -4.57 -8.74 -15.06
N PRO A 111 -3.89 -7.73 -15.63
CA PRO A 111 -2.49 -7.37 -15.36
C PRO A 111 -2.34 -6.66 -14.01
N TYR A 112 -1.25 -6.91 -13.30
CA TYR A 112 -0.93 -6.23 -12.04
C TYR A 112 0.46 -5.61 -12.07
N LYS A 113 0.64 -4.54 -11.28
CA LYS A 113 1.96 -3.95 -11.02
C LYS A 113 2.28 -4.11 -9.55
N LEU A 114 3.50 -4.52 -9.25
CA LEU A 114 3.97 -4.71 -7.89
C LEU A 114 5.18 -3.81 -7.63
N THR A 115 5.08 -3.02 -6.58
CA THR A 115 6.17 -2.18 -6.07
C THR A 115 6.44 -2.51 -4.61
N PHE A 116 7.71 -2.46 -4.24
CA PHE A 116 8.16 -2.51 -2.86
C PHE A 116 8.79 -1.17 -2.49
N VAL A 117 8.43 -0.66 -1.31
CA VAL A 117 9.00 0.55 -0.72
C VAL A 117 9.62 0.14 0.60
N ASP A 118 10.95 0.26 0.70
CA ASP A 118 11.66 -0.06 1.94
C ASP A 118 11.46 1.02 3.02
N LYS A 119 11.98 0.77 4.22
CA LYS A 119 11.90 1.71 5.34
C LYS A 119 12.53 3.08 5.07
N ASP A 120 13.47 3.16 4.13
CA ASP A 120 14.18 4.38 3.75
C ASP A 120 13.45 5.13 2.61
N GLY A 121 12.31 4.59 2.15
CA GLY A 121 11.49 5.15 1.08
C GLY A 121 12.01 4.84 -0.32
N VAL A 122 12.97 3.93 -0.46
CA VAL A 122 13.49 3.50 -1.77
C VAL A 122 12.46 2.62 -2.44
N VAL A 123 12.15 2.93 -3.70
CA VAL A 123 11.12 2.24 -4.47
C VAL A 123 11.77 1.25 -5.43
N SER A 124 11.37 -0.02 -5.32
CA SER A 124 11.77 -1.13 -6.19
C SER A 124 10.56 -1.66 -6.95
N VAL A 125 10.61 -1.66 -8.28
CA VAL A 125 9.55 -2.25 -9.13
C VAL A 125 9.84 -3.74 -9.29
N LEU A 126 8.92 -4.58 -8.80
CA LEU A 126 9.10 -6.03 -8.72
C LEU A 126 8.42 -6.79 -9.87
N SER A 127 7.35 -6.24 -10.45
CA SER A 127 6.71 -6.76 -11.65
C SER A 127 6.19 -5.62 -12.53
N LYS A 128 6.13 -5.85 -13.84
CA LYS A 128 5.63 -4.90 -14.85
C LYS A 128 4.39 -5.43 -15.55
#